data_AF-A0A662BQY5-F1
#
_entry.id   AF-A0A662BQY5-F1
#
_cell.length_a   1.000
_cell.length_b   1.000
_cell.length_c   1.000
_cell.angle_alpha   90.00
_cell.angle_beta   90.00
_cell.angle_gamma   90.00
#
_symmetry.space_group_name_H-M   'P 1'
#
loop_
_entity.id
_entity.type
_entity.pdbx_description
1 polymer ?
#
loop_
_entity_poly.entity_id
_entity_poly.type
_entity_poly.pdbx_seq_one_letter_code
_entity_poly.pdbx_strand_id
1 'polypeptide(L)'
;RGTTGLEVFFYSQYSDYANMKCIDLEDSKLEGKYPEFRLLMAEYRDGILLFNLTDERVWSKAVKDTLGLQEFYTNNSGNYMWGERLEADIIILNDPATEENVRGMISVAVDKKMSLKEIGLDTMSGVFVQSGIYAKDDNDFIDKIAWKEGLSESMPLAKFNGLYDGRSHNESSIIFAHVKSLRAPEAKQLNEARGLVTSDYQNYLEKEWIRLLKEKYTVVVHEEVLEDIQ
;
A
#
# COMPACT_ATOMS: atom_id res chain seq x y z
N ARG A 1 -52.77 36.52 32.58
CA ARG A 1 -51.79 37.41 31.91
C ARG A 1 -50.65 36.52 31.46
N GLY A 2 -50.69 36.10 30.20
CA GLY A 2 -49.72 35.16 29.63
C GLY A 2 -48.43 35.90 29.29
N THR A 3 -47.30 35.40 29.75
CA THR A 3 -45.97 35.78 29.30
C THR A 3 -45.90 35.62 27.79
N THR A 4 -45.55 36.69 27.08
CA THR A 4 -45.34 36.68 25.62
C THR A 4 -44.20 35.71 25.29
N GLY A 5 -44.33 34.95 24.20
CA GLY A 5 -43.31 33.94 23.81
C GLY A 5 -41.90 34.51 23.66
N LEU A 6 -41.79 35.82 23.38
CA LEU A 6 -40.53 36.54 23.30
C LEU A 6 -39.84 36.73 24.67
N GLU A 7 -40.60 37.00 25.74
CA GLU A 7 -40.06 37.15 27.09
C GLU A 7 -39.54 35.80 27.61
N VAL A 8 -40.33 34.74 27.44
CA VAL A 8 -39.93 33.38 27.82
C VAL A 8 -38.67 32.96 27.06
N PHE A 9 -38.60 33.24 25.75
CA PHE A 9 -37.43 32.98 24.94
C PHE A 9 -36.21 33.76 25.43
N PHE A 10 -36.34 35.07 25.68
CA PHE A 10 -35.23 35.89 26.16
C PHE A 10 -34.69 35.42 27.52
N TYR A 11 -35.57 35.13 28.47
CA TYR A 11 -35.16 34.60 29.77
C TYR A 11 -34.46 33.24 29.66
N SER A 12 -34.94 32.36 28.76
CA SER A 12 -34.26 31.09 28.46
C SER A 12 -32.86 31.33 27.93
N GLN A 13 -32.71 32.13 26.87
CA GLN A 13 -31.40 32.42 26.27
C GLN A 13 -30.43 33.10 27.25
N TYR A 14 -30.93 34.01 28.08
CA TYR A 14 -30.13 34.67 29.10
C TYR A 14 -29.69 33.69 30.20
N SER A 15 -30.59 32.82 30.65
CA SER A 15 -30.27 31.76 31.60
C SER A 15 -29.21 30.80 31.05
N ASP A 16 -29.34 30.39 29.79
CA ASP A 16 -28.36 29.52 29.14
C ASP A 16 -26.99 30.21 29.01
N TYR A 17 -26.96 31.48 28.63
CA TYR A 17 -25.74 32.26 28.58
C TYR A 17 -25.09 32.41 29.97
N ALA A 18 -25.87 32.71 31.01
CA ALA A 18 -25.38 32.85 32.37
C ALA A 18 -24.80 31.53 32.88
N ASN A 19 -25.49 30.41 32.64
CA ASN A 19 -25.00 29.07 32.98
C ASN A 19 -23.71 28.73 32.23
N MET A 20 -23.66 29.01 30.92
CA MET A 20 -22.46 28.82 30.11
C MET A 20 -21.29 29.63 30.67
N LYS A 21 -21.50 30.88 31.09
CA LYS A 21 -20.44 31.70 31.72
C LYS A 21 -19.98 31.17 33.08
N CYS A 22 -20.87 30.58 33.87
CA CYS A 22 -20.48 29.91 35.11
C CYS A 22 -19.63 28.66 34.82
N ILE A 23 -19.99 27.88 33.79
CA ILE A 23 -19.21 26.69 33.36
C ILE A 23 -17.85 27.12 32.81
N ASP A 24 -17.80 28.08 31.87
CA ASP A 24 -16.55 28.63 31.30
C ASP A 24 -15.58 29.07 32.42
N LEU A 25 -16.11 29.72 33.46
CA LEU A 25 -15.32 30.19 34.60
C LEU A 25 -14.79 29.03 35.45
N GLU A 26 -15.59 28.00 35.69
CA GLU A 26 -15.14 26.83 36.44
C GLU A 26 -14.11 26.02 35.65
N ASP A 27 -14.34 25.82 34.35
CA ASP A 27 -13.42 25.16 33.41
C ASP A 27 -12.06 25.85 33.40
N SER A 28 -12.02 27.18 33.36
CA SER A 28 -10.77 27.97 33.41
C SER A 28 -9.95 27.78 34.69
N LYS A 29 -10.57 27.24 35.75
CA LYS A 29 -9.93 26.99 37.04
C LYS A 29 -9.58 25.52 37.25
N LEU A 30 -10.06 24.61 36.41
CA LEU A 30 -9.90 23.16 36.61
C LEU A 30 -8.43 22.77 36.72
N GLU A 31 -7.57 23.27 35.84
CA GLU A 31 -6.13 22.98 35.88
C GLU A 31 -5.43 23.52 37.15
N GLY A 32 -5.92 24.63 37.70
CA GLY A 32 -5.42 25.17 38.96
C GLY A 32 -5.93 24.41 40.20
N LYS A 33 -7.17 23.92 40.14
CA LYS A 33 -7.82 23.20 41.25
C LYS A 33 -7.41 21.73 41.31
N TYR A 34 -7.15 21.11 40.16
CA TYR A 34 -6.91 19.68 40.03
C TYR A 34 -5.57 19.44 39.31
N PRO A 35 -4.47 19.25 40.06
CA PRO A 35 -3.15 19.04 39.48
C PRO A 35 -3.07 17.87 38.48
N GLU A 36 -3.75 16.75 38.75
CA GLU A 36 -3.81 15.60 37.83
C GLU A 36 -4.47 15.95 36.50
N PHE A 37 -5.54 16.74 36.53
CA PHE A 37 -6.20 17.21 35.31
C PHE A 37 -5.28 18.13 34.49
N ARG A 38 -4.54 19.02 35.15
CA ARG A 38 -3.54 19.87 34.48
C ARG A 38 -2.43 19.06 33.83
N LEU A 39 -1.93 18.02 34.49
CA LEU A 39 -0.92 17.12 33.92
C LEU A 39 -1.47 16.39 32.69
N LEU A 40 -2.69 15.84 32.79
CA LEU A 40 -3.36 15.19 31.67
C LEU A 40 -3.54 16.15 30.48
N MET A 41 -4.01 17.38 30.73
CA MET A 41 -4.17 18.38 29.67
C MET A 41 -2.84 18.78 29.03
N ALA A 42 -1.76 18.84 29.81
CA ALA A 42 -0.42 19.08 29.30
C ALA A 42 0.05 17.92 28.40
N GLU A 43 -0.13 16.67 28.82
CA GLU A 43 0.21 15.49 28.02
C GLU A 43 -0.55 15.46 26.68
N TYR A 44 -1.86 15.75 26.70
CA TYR A 44 -2.64 15.85 25.47
C TYR A 44 -2.14 16.95 24.55
N ARG A 45 -1.85 18.13 25.10
CA ARG A 45 -1.34 19.26 24.32
C ARG A 45 0.00 18.93 23.68
N ASP A 46 0.93 18.34 24.44
CA ASP A 46 2.26 18.00 23.98
C ASP A 46 2.20 16.85 22.96
N GLY A 47 1.32 15.86 23.17
CA GLY A 47 1.08 14.77 22.23
C GLY A 47 0.52 15.26 20.89
N ILE A 48 -0.47 16.16 20.90
CA ILE A 48 -1.03 16.75 19.68
C ILE A 48 0.02 17.61 18.97
N LEU A 49 0.83 18.37 19.72
CA LEU A 49 1.90 19.17 19.14
C LEU A 49 2.94 18.29 18.45
N LEU A 50 3.42 17.24 19.13
CA LEU A 50 4.37 16.29 18.57
C LEU A 50 3.79 15.59 17.33
N PHE A 51 2.53 15.17 17.38
CA PHE A 51 1.83 14.56 16.24
C PHE A 51 1.80 15.50 15.04
N ASN A 52 1.34 16.74 15.23
CA ASN A 52 1.22 17.72 14.15
C ASN A 52 2.58 18.06 13.53
N LEU A 53 3.62 18.22 14.37
CA LEU A 53 4.97 18.46 13.89
C LEU A 53 5.52 17.25 13.13
N THR A 54 5.27 16.04 13.61
CA THR A 54 5.72 14.81 12.94
C THR A 54 5.03 14.63 11.60
N ASP A 55 3.72 14.88 11.51
CA ASP A 55 3.01 14.86 10.23
C ASP A 55 3.61 15.88 9.25
N GLU A 56 3.74 17.14 9.68
CA GLU A 56 4.28 18.21 8.83
C GLU A 56 5.70 17.89 8.33
N ARG A 57 6.57 17.39 9.22
CA ARG A 57 8.01 17.24 8.94
C ARG A 57 8.37 15.91 8.30
N VAL A 58 7.59 14.87 8.54
CA VAL A 58 7.90 13.50 8.14
C VAL A 58 6.82 12.94 7.22
N TRP A 59 5.60 12.74 7.71
CA TRP A 59 4.60 11.94 6.99
C TRP A 59 4.02 12.66 5.77
N SER A 60 3.43 13.83 5.96
CA SER A 60 2.93 14.68 4.89
C SER A 60 4.05 15.11 3.94
N LYS A 61 5.25 15.38 4.47
CA LYS A 61 6.40 15.75 3.65
C LYS A 61 6.80 14.62 2.72
N ALA A 62 6.92 13.38 3.20
CA ALA A 62 7.31 12.24 2.37
C ALA A 62 6.36 11.97 1.20
N VAL A 63 5.07 12.30 1.36
CA VAL A 63 4.06 12.14 0.31
C VAL A 63 4.05 13.31 -0.68
N LYS A 64 4.23 14.55 -0.19
CA LYS A 64 4.13 15.78 -1.00
C LYS A 64 5.42 16.13 -1.72
N ASP A 65 6.57 15.75 -1.17
CA ASP A 65 7.91 16.03 -1.71
C ASP A 65 8.28 15.02 -2.80
N THR A 66 7.78 15.26 -4.02
CA THR A 66 8.02 14.36 -5.16
C THR A 66 9.48 14.33 -5.60
N LEU A 67 10.20 15.46 -5.49
CA LEU A 67 11.61 15.56 -5.87
C LEU A 67 12.49 14.81 -4.86
N GLY A 68 12.30 15.06 -3.56
CA GLY A 68 13.05 14.36 -2.53
C GLY A 68 12.79 12.86 -2.52
N LEU A 69 11.54 12.44 -2.74
CA LEU A 69 11.20 11.01 -2.87
C LEU A 69 11.88 10.36 -4.08
N GLN A 70 11.92 11.04 -5.22
CA GLN A 70 12.58 10.54 -6.43
C GLN A 70 14.11 10.43 -6.26
N GLU A 71 14.73 11.43 -5.64
CA GLU A 71 16.16 11.42 -5.33
C GLU A 71 16.50 10.30 -4.34
N PHE A 72 15.71 10.19 -3.27
CA PHE A 72 15.84 9.10 -2.30
C PHE A 72 15.73 7.74 -2.97
N TYR A 73 14.73 7.53 -3.82
CA TYR A 73 14.59 6.29 -4.59
C TYR A 73 15.79 6.02 -5.49
N THR A 74 16.29 7.03 -6.23
CA THR A 74 17.42 6.85 -7.15
C THR A 74 18.66 6.36 -6.40
N ASN A 75 18.93 6.96 -5.23
CA ASN A 75 20.07 6.60 -4.37
C ASN A 75 19.90 5.26 -3.64
N ASN A 76 18.68 4.73 -3.54
CA ASN A 76 18.36 3.51 -2.79
C ASN A 76 17.66 2.43 -3.65
N SER A 77 17.67 2.58 -4.98
CA SER A 77 16.89 1.74 -5.90
C SER A 77 17.21 0.24 -5.76
N GLY A 78 18.46 -0.08 -5.42
CA GLY A 78 18.91 -1.44 -5.14
C GLY A 78 18.23 -2.12 -3.93
N ASN A 79 17.56 -1.37 -3.05
CA ASN A 79 16.77 -1.92 -1.95
C ASN A 79 15.37 -2.35 -2.39
N TYR A 80 14.93 -1.89 -3.56
CA TYR A 80 13.60 -2.15 -4.10
C TYR A 80 13.72 -2.97 -5.37
N MET A 81 14.08 -4.24 -5.24
CA MET A 81 14.28 -5.13 -6.38
C MET A 81 13.08 -6.05 -6.57
N TRP A 82 12.71 -6.27 -7.83
CA TRP A 82 12.03 -7.49 -8.23
C TRP A 82 13.01 -8.65 -8.12
N GLY A 83 12.53 -9.80 -7.66
CA GLY A 83 13.25 -11.06 -7.82
C GLY A 83 13.25 -11.52 -9.29
N GLU A 84 13.60 -12.78 -9.50
CA GLU A 84 13.39 -13.40 -10.81
C GLU A 84 11.90 -13.40 -11.15
N ARG A 85 11.58 -13.09 -12.40
CA ARG A 85 10.20 -13.06 -12.91
C ARG A 85 10.10 -13.81 -14.24
N LEU A 86 8.95 -14.37 -14.50
CA LEU A 86 8.63 -15.13 -15.69
C LEU A 86 7.69 -14.31 -16.59
N GLU A 87 8.13 -13.98 -17.80
CA GLU A 87 7.22 -13.42 -18.80
C GLU A 87 6.56 -14.56 -19.57
N ALA A 88 5.26 -14.75 -19.38
CA ALA A 88 4.54 -15.87 -19.93
C ALA A 88 3.12 -15.49 -20.38
N ASP A 89 2.59 -16.26 -21.32
CA ASP A 89 1.16 -16.34 -21.56
C ASP A 89 0.63 -17.59 -20.87
N ILE A 90 -0.34 -17.44 -19.99
CA ILE A 90 -1.10 -18.55 -19.43
C ILE A 90 -2.28 -18.81 -20.36
N ILE A 91 -2.41 -20.05 -20.85
CA ILE A 91 -3.49 -20.48 -21.73
C ILE A 91 -4.35 -21.50 -21.02
N ILE A 92 -5.65 -21.25 -20.97
CA ILE A 92 -6.66 -22.18 -20.46
C ILE A 92 -7.52 -22.62 -21.64
N LEU A 93 -7.69 -23.94 -21.79
CA LEU A 93 -8.55 -24.54 -22.80
C LEU A 93 -9.68 -25.31 -22.12
N ASN A 94 -10.92 -25.02 -22.52
CA ASN A 94 -12.08 -25.77 -22.05
C ASN A 94 -12.26 -27.12 -22.76
N ASP A 95 -11.78 -27.22 -24.00
CA ASP A 95 -11.79 -28.45 -24.79
C ASP A 95 -10.35 -28.93 -25.06
N PRO A 96 -9.89 -29.99 -24.38
CA PRO A 96 -8.56 -30.58 -24.60
C PRO A 96 -8.32 -31.04 -26.04
N ALA A 97 -9.36 -31.35 -26.83
CA ALA A 97 -9.19 -31.76 -28.22
C ALA A 97 -8.60 -30.63 -29.10
N THR A 98 -8.70 -29.38 -28.65
CA THR A 98 -8.16 -28.22 -29.36
C THR A 98 -6.69 -27.93 -29.05
N GLU A 99 -6.09 -28.65 -28.09
CA GLU A 99 -4.74 -28.40 -27.59
C GLU A 99 -3.67 -28.41 -28.70
N GLU A 100 -3.67 -29.44 -29.55
CA GLU A 100 -2.68 -29.59 -30.62
C GLU A 100 -2.74 -28.42 -31.61
N ASN A 101 -3.96 -28.02 -31.99
CA ASN A 101 -4.18 -26.89 -32.87
C ASN A 101 -3.70 -25.58 -32.24
N VAL A 102 -4.03 -25.35 -30.97
CA VAL A 102 -3.62 -24.14 -30.23
C VAL A 102 -2.10 -24.08 -30.07
N ARG A 103 -1.44 -25.19 -29.71
CA ARG A 103 0.02 -25.27 -29.62
C ARG A 103 0.68 -24.98 -30.97
N GLY A 104 0.12 -25.50 -32.07
CA GLY A 104 0.58 -25.19 -33.42
C GLY A 104 0.45 -23.71 -33.77
N MET A 105 -0.68 -23.08 -33.44
CA MET A 105 -0.90 -21.64 -33.64
C MET A 105 0.09 -20.78 -32.84
N ILE A 106 0.37 -21.16 -31.58
CA ILE A 106 1.37 -20.48 -30.74
C ILE A 106 2.77 -20.61 -31.37
N SER A 107 3.16 -21.81 -31.83
CA SER A 107 4.47 -22.00 -32.50
C SER A 107 4.61 -21.09 -33.73
N VAL A 108 3.57 -21.00 -34.56
CA VAL A 108 3.57 -20.11 -35.73
C VAL A 108 3.63 -18.63 -35.33
N ALA A 109 2.95 -18.25 -34.24
CA ALA A 109 3.01 -16.89 -33.72
C ALA A 109 4.41 -16.52 -33.22
N VAL A 110 5.06 -17.43 -32.49
CA VAL A 110 6.44 -17.27 -32.01
C VAL A 110 7.41 -17.12 -33.18
N ASP A 111 7.32 -18.00 -34.19
CA ASP A 111 8.18 -17.94 -35.38
C ASP A 111 8.02 -16.61 -36.15
N LYS A 112 6.79 -16.11 -36.24
CA LYS A 112 6.46 -14.86 -36.92
C LYS A 112 6.59 -13.62 -36.02
N LYS A 113 7.00 -13.78 -34.76
CA LYS A 113 7.07 -12.72 -33.74
C LYS A 113 5.75 -11.95 -33.58
N MET A 114 4.63 -12.64 -33.72
CA MET A 114 3.29 -12.11 -33.49
C MET A 114 2.83 -12.45 -32.07
N SER A 115 2.02 -11.58 -31.48
CA SER A 115 1.33 -11.81 -30.22
C SER A 115 0.17 -12.78 -30.38
N LEU A 116 -0.22 -13.45 -29.29
CA LEU A 116 -1.38 -14.35 -29.27
C LEU A 116 -2.70 -13.62 -29.58
N LYS A 117 -2.74 -12.31 -29.35
CA LYS A 117 -3.86 -11.45 -29.72
C LYS A 117 -3.93 -11.18 -31.23
N GLU A 118 -2.79 -11.04 -31.90
CA GLU A 118 -2.74 -10.81 -33.36
C GLU A 118 -3.17 -12.04 -34.16
N ILE A 119 -2.97 -13.24 -33.62
CA ILE A 119 -3.50 -14.48 -34.21
C ILE A 119 -4.96 -14.77 -33.81
N GLY A 120 -5.60 -13.88 -33.03
CA GLY A 120 -6.98 -14.00 -32.59
C GLY A 120 -7.25 -15.17 -31.65
N LEU A 121 -6.22 -15.69 -30.97
CA LEU A 121 -6.34 -16.87 -30.12
C LEU A 121 -7.23 -16.60 -28.89
N ASP A 122 -7.21 -15.38 -28.38
CA ASP A 122 -8.04 -14.90 -27.28
C ASP A 122 -9.53 -14.76 -27.64
N THR A 123 -9.85 -14.77 -28.93
CA THR A 123 -11.24 -14.72 -29.44
C THR A 123 -11.81 -16.09 -29.80
N MET A 124 -10.99 -17.14 -29.76
CA MET A 124 -11.44 -18.50 -30.02
C MET A 124 -12.33 -19.00 -28.89
N SER A 125 -13.44 -19.65 -29.27
CA SER A 125 -14.38 -20.20 -28.30
C SER A 125 -13.70 -21.26 -27.42
N GLY A 126 -13.82 -21.12 -26.10
CA GLY A 126 -13.22 -22.05 -25.14
C GLY A 126 -11.71 -21.90 -24.94
N VAL A 127 -11.08 -20.86 -25.51
CA VAL A 127 -9.67 -20.52 -25.30
C VAL A 127 -9.59 -19.22 -24.49
N PHE A 128 -8.82 -19.24 -23.41
CA PHE A 128 -8.54 -18.05 -22.61
C PHE A 128 -7.03 -17.84 -22.53
N VAL A 129 -6.60 -16.62 -22.81
CA VAL A 129 -5.18 -16.24 -22.79
C VAL A 129 -4.99 -15.10 -21.81
N GLN A 130 -4.10 -15.28 -20.86
CA GLN A 130 -3.67 -14.26 -19.92
C GLN A 130 -2.18 -14.02 -20.09
N SER A 131 -1.83 -12.90 -20.70
CA SER A 131 -0.44 -12.46 -20.87
C SER A 131 -0.01 -11.63 -19.67
N GLY A 132 1.16 -11.94 -19.09
CA GLY A 132 1.67 -11.22 -17.94
C GLY A 132 3.14 -11.47 -17.64
N ILE A 133 3.63 -10.72 -16.66
CA ILE A 133 4.91 -10.95 -15.99
C ILE A 133 4.55 -11.44 -14.60
N TYR A 134 5.05 -12.61 -14.24
CA TYR A 134 4.72 -13.29 -13.00
C TYR A 134 5.96 -13.42 -12.13
N ALA A 135 5.86 -13.03 -10.86
CA ALA A 135 6.84 -13.40 -9.84
C ALA A 135 6.53 -14.79 -9.29
N LYS A 136 7.49 -15.35 -8.56
CA LYS A 136 7.24 -16.51 -7.73
C LYS A 136 6.19 -16.17 -6.67
N ASP A 137 5.32 -17.12 -6.35
CA ASP A 137 4.18 -16.97 -5.43
C ASP A 137 3.02 -16.09 -5.97
N ASP A 138 3.06 -15.64 -7.24
CA ASP A 138 1.93 -14.91 -7.85
C ASP A 138 0.72 -15.83 -8.08
N ASN A 139 0.96 -17.11 -8.45
CA ASN A 139 -0.07 -18.13 -8.51
C ASN A 139 0.51 -19.56 -8.49
N ASP A 140 -0.30 -20.50 -7.98
CA ASP A 140 0.04 -21.91 -7.82
C ASP A 140 0.50 -22.58 -9.12
N PHE A 141 0.03 -22.12 -10.28
CA PHE A 141 0.39 -22.72 -11.57
C PHE A 141 1.80 -22.30 -12.01
N ILE A 142 2.14 -21.02 -11.91
CA ILE A 142 3.47 -20.47 -12.22
C ILE A 142 4.55 -21.09 -11.33
N ASP A 143 4.21 -21.45 -10.09
CA ASP A 143 5.14 -22.12 -9.18
C ASP A 143 5.37 -23.60 -9.50
N LYS A 144 4.48 -24.23 -10.28
CA LYS A 144 4.55 -25.66 -10.65
C LYS A 144 5.19 -25.91 -12.01
N ILE A 145 5.18 -24.92 -12.91
CA ILE A 145 5.82 -25.06 -14.22
C ILE A 145 7.34 -24.90 -14.11
N ALA A 146 8.06 -25.48 -15.08
CA ALA A 146 9.48 -25.21 -15.23
C ALA A 146 9.66 -23.78 -15.77
N TRP A 147 10.46 -22.96 -15.08
CA TRP A 147 10.85 -21.64 -15.54
C TRP A 147 11.90 -21.77 -16.65
N LYS A 148 11.45 -22.20 -17.82
CA LYS A 148 12.26 -22.38 -19.02
C LYS A 148 11.47 -21.91 -20.22
N GLU A 149 12.13 -21.21 -21.12
CA GLU A 149 11.52 -20.73 -22.37
C GLU A 149 10.91 -21.88 -23.18
N GLY A 150 9.73 -21.61 -23.75
CA GLY A 150 8.95 -22.56 -24.53
C GLY A 150 7.59 -22.88 -23.91
N LEU A 151 6.95 -23.90 -24.46
CA LEU A 151 5.64 -24.37 -24.00
C LEU A 151 5.80 -25.33 -22.82
N SER A 152 5.03 -25.10 -21.76
CA SER A 152 4.93 -26.04 -20.64
C SER A 152 4.11 -27.27 -21.01
N GLU A 153 4.20 -28.28 -20.15
CA GLU A 153 3.26 -29.40 -20.16
C GLU A 153 1.84 -28.91 -19.81
N SER A 154 0.85 -29.60 -20.36
CA SER A 154 -0.55 -29.39 -20.01
C SER A 154 -0.88 -30.06 -18.69
N MET A 155 -1.57 -29.32 -17.83
CA MET A 155 -2.02 -29.81 -16.54
C MET A 155 -3.54 -29.61 -16.42
N PRO A 156 -4.26 -30.48 -15.68
CA PRO A 156 -5.68 -30.27 -15.43
C PRO A 156 -5.90 -28.99 -14.63
N LEU A 157 -6.77 -28.09 -15.10
CA LEU A 157 -7.07 -26.83 -14.43
C LEU A 157 -7.59 -27.05 -13.00
N ALA A 158 -8.34 -28.14 -12.78
CA ALA A 158 -8.89 -28.51 -11.48
C ALA A 158 -7.84 -28.70 -10.36
N LYS A 159 -6.55 -28.81 -10.68
CA LYS A 159 -5.46 -28.87 -9.70
C LYS A 159 -5.04 -27.51 -9.15
N PHE A 160 -5.50 -26.42 -9.74
CA PHE A 160 -5.08 -25.06 -9.43
C PHE A 160 -6.30 -24.26 -8.99
N ASN A 161 -6.44 -24.05 -7.68
CA ASN A 161 -7.48 -23.20 -7.14
C ASN A 161 -7.05 -21.73 -7.26
N GLY A 162 -7.97 -20.84 -7.64
CA GLY A 162 -7.70 -19.39 -7.58
C GLY A 162 -7.15 -18.75 -8.86
N LEU A 163 -7.06 -19.47 -9.97
CA LEU A 163 -7.02 -18.84 -11.31
C LEU A 163 -8.42 -18.31 -11.66
N TYR A 164 -8.81 -17.26 -10.96
CA TYR A 164 -10.13 -16.66 -11.06
C TYR A 164 -10.14 -15.70 -12.26
N ASP A 165 -10.41 -16.20 -13.46
CA ASP A 165 -10.60 -15.36 -14.65
C ASP A 165 -12.04 -14.80 -14.74
N GLY A 166 -12.91 -15.19 -13.80
CA GLY A 166 -14.32 -14.83 -13.73
C GLY A 166 -15.21 -15.59 -14.72
N ARG A 167 -14.73 -16.68 -15.33
CA ARG A 167 -15.41 -17.42 -16.39
C ARG A 167 -15.72 -18.86 -15.98
N SER A 168 -16.65 -19.47 -16.71
CA SER A 168 -17.03 -20.86 -16.52
C SER A 168 -16.01 -21.78 -17.19
N HIS A 169 -15.39 -22.64 -16.41
CA HIS A 169 -14.52 -23.71 -16.87
C HIS A 169 -15.21 -25.07 -16.71
N ASN A 170 -14.83 -26.02 -17.55
CA ASN A 170 -15.33 -27.38 -17.51
C ASN A 170 -14.40 -28.24 -16.63
N GLU A 171 -14.89 -29.36 -16.12
CA GLU A 171 -14.05 -30.32 -15.35
C GLU A 171 -12.89 -30.88 -16.19
N SER A 172 -13.04 -30.89 -17.51
CA SER A 172 -12.03 -31.31 -18.48
C SER A 172 -11.07 -30.18 -18.89
N SER A 173 -11.21 -28.97 -18.37
CA SER A 173 -10.36 -27.85 -18.78
C SER A 173 -8.89 -28.11 -18.42
N ILE A 174 -7.99 -27.73 -19.34
CA ILE A 174 -6.55 -27.83 -19.17
C ILE A 174 -5.90 -26.46 -19.16
N ILE A 175 -4.74 -26.37 -18.54
CA ILE A 175 -3.91 -25.18 -18.46
C ILE A 175 -2.48 -25.49 -18.86
N PHE A 176 -1.87 -24.60 -19.63
CA PHE A 176 -0.44 -24.60 -19.93
C PHE A 176 0.07 -23.16 -20.10
N ALA A 177 1.37 -22.98 -19.97
CA ALA A 177 2.03 -21.70 -20.21
C ALA A 177 2.86 -21.74 -21.49
N HIS A 178 2.91 -20.61 -22.17
CA HIS A 178 3.95 -20.29 -23.12
C HIS A 178 4.91 -19.29 -22.45
N VAL A 179 6.07 -19.78 -22.03
CA VAL A 179 7.12 -18.97 -21.42
C VAL A 179 7.91 -18.27 -22.52
N LYS A 180 7.83 -16.94 -22.56
CA LYS A 180 8.54 -16.12 -23.55
C LYS A 180 9.98 -15.87 -23.15
N SER A 181 10.20 -15.45 -21.91
CA SER A 181 11.53 -15.15 -21.39
C SER A 181 11.56 -15.16 -19.86
N LEU A 182 12.75 -15.38 -19.31
CA LEU A 182 13.04 -15.16 -17.90
C LEU A 182 13.64 -13.78 -17.70
N ARG A 183 13.07 -13.02 -16.78
CA ARG A 183 13.58 -11.70 -16.39
C ARG A 183 14.43 -11.84 -15.14
N ALA A 184 15.67 -11.37 -15.26
CA ALA A 184 16.59 -11.26 -14.13
C ALA A 184 16.05 -10.24 -13.10
N PRO A 185 16.55 -10.28 -11.85
CA PRO A 185 16.23 -9.28 -10.84
C PRO A 185 16.48 -7.86 -11.35
N GLU A 186 15.50 -6.98 -11.20
CA GLU A 186 15.51 -5.61 -11.71
C GLU A 186 14.94 -4.67 -10.66
N ALA A 187 15.43 -3.43 -10.59
CA ALA A 187 14.86 -2.43 -9.71
C ALA A 187 13.38 -2.17 -10.06
N LYS A 188 12.52 -2.23 -9.04
CA LYS A 188 11.11 -1.87 -9.15
C LYS A 188 11.00 -0.40 -9.50
N GLN A 189 10.14 -0.06 -10.44
CA GLN A 189 9.90 1.34 -10.75
C GLN A 189 9.33 2.06 -9.51
N LEU A 190 9.59 3.37 -9.40
CA LEU A 190 9.16 4.16 -8.23
C LEU A 190 7.65 4.06 -7.97
N ASN A 191 6.84 3.98 -9.03
CA ASN A 191 5.39 3.77 -8.91
C ASN A 191 5.01 2.39 -8.34
N GLU A 192 5.76 1.34 -8.68
CA GLU A 192 5.56 -0.03 -8.20
C GLU A 192 5.97 -0.19 -6.73
N ALA A 193 7.03 0.51 -6.31
CA ALA A 193 7.56 0.46 -4.94
C ALA A 193 7.10 1.64 -4.07
N ARG A 194 6.20 2.51 -4.56
CA ARG A 194 5.92 3.81 -3.94
C ARG A 194 5.62 3.74 -2.44
N GLY A 195 4.83 2.76 -2.01
CA GLY A 195 4.48 2.59 -0.60
C GLY A 195 5.70 2.31 0.28
N LEU A 196 6.54 1.37 -0.15
CA LEU A 196 7.79 1.02 0.55
C LEU A 196 8.77 2.19 0.54
N VAL A 197 8.99 2.80 -0.62
CA VAL A 197 9.89 3.96 -0.75
C VAL A 197 9.40 5.12 0.11
N THR A 198 8.10 5.38 0.18
CA THR A 198 7.53 6.44 1.03
C THR A 198 7.79 6.15 2.50
N SER A 199 7.59 4.92 2.95
CA SER A 199 7.83 4.53 4.34
C SER A 199 9.32 4.67 4.70
N ASP A 200 10.22 4.22 3.84
CA ASP A 200 11.67 4.38 4.07
C ASP A 200 12.12 5.84 4.00
N TYR A 201 11.49 6.63 3.13
CA TYR A 201 11.74 8.06 3.07
C TYR A 201 11.25 8.80 4.32
N GLN A 202 10.11 8.39 4.91
CA GLN A 202 9.67 8.88 6.22
C GLN A 202 10.72 8.58 7.30
N ASN A 203 11.23 7.35 7.37
CA ASN A 203 12.28 6.97 8.31
C ASN A 203 13.55 7.81 8.13
N TYR A 204 13.92 8.11 6.89
CA TYR A 204 15.03 9.02 6.58
C TYR A 204 14.77 10.44 7.07
N LEU A 205 13.60 11.01 6.75
CA LEU A 205 13.21 12.36 7.17
C LEU A 205 13.14 12.51 8.69
N GLU A 206 12.66 11.48 9.40
CA GLU A 206 12.63 11.46 10.86
C GLU A 206 14.03 11.52 11.46
N LYS A 207 14.95 10.66 10.98
CA LYS A 207 16.36 10.67 11.43
C LYS A 207 17.01 12.02 11.18
N GLU A 208 16.77 12.58 10.00
CA GLU A 208 17.30 13.89 9.63
C GLU A 208 16.70 15.01 10.50
N TRP A 209 15.40 14.95 10.79
CA TRP A 209 14.73 15.92 11.66
C TRP A 209 15.28 15.86 13.08
N ILE A 210 15.43 14.66 13.66
CA ILE A 210 16.02 14.47 14.99
C ILE A 210 17.47 14.99 15.02
N ARG A 211 18.26 14.71 13.98
CA ARG A 211 19.64 15.21 13.86
C ARG A 211 19.67 16.74 13.92
N LEU A 212 18.83 17.41 13.12
CA LEU A 212 18.74 18.87 13.09
C LEU A 212 18.27 19.46 14.43
N LEU A 213 17.35 18.79 15.13
CA LEU A 213 16.92 19.22 16.46
C LEU A 213 18.05 19.15 17.48
N LYS A 214 18.81 18.04 17.49
CA LYS A 214 19.97 17.85 18.39
C LYS A 214 21.09 18.85 18.12
N GLU A 215 21.30 19.23 16.86
CA GLU A 215 22.29 20.24 16.49
C GLU A 215 21.86 21.66 16.88
N LYS A 216 20.57 21.96 16.77
CA LYS A 216 20.03 23.28 17.06
C LYS A 216 19.88 23.53 18.57
N TYR A 217 19.57 22.50 19.34
CA TYR A 217 19.27 22.62 20.77
C TYR A 217 20.30 21.84 21.59
N THR A 218 21.04 22.56 22.43
CA THR A 218 21.97 21.94 23.36
C THR A 218 21.22 21.10 24.39
N VAL A 219 21.48 19.80 24.40
CA VAL A 219 20.96 18.88 25.42
C VAL A 219 22.01 18.74 26.52
N VAL A 220 21.65 19.11 27.75
CA VAL A 220 22.48 18.85 28.94
C VAL A 220 21.81 17.73 29.71
N VAL A 221 22.50 16.60 29.84
CA VAL A 221 22.04 15.46 30.63
C VAL A 221 22.72 15.52 32.00
N HIS A 222 21.92 15.59 33.05
CA HIS A 222 22.40 15.52 34.42
C HIS A 222 22.26 14.08 34.92
N GLU A 223 23.24 13.23 34.57
CA GLU A 223 23.23 11.78 34.89
C GLU A 223 23.08 11.49 36.40
N GLU A 224 23.60 12.38 37.26
CA GLU A 224 23.51 12.25 38.72
C GLU A 224 22.07 12.19 39.25
N VAL A 225 21.10 12.76 38.53
CA VAL A 225 19.67 12.75 38.91
C VAL A 225 18.92 11.58 38.25
N LEU A 226 19.48 11.00 37.18
CA LEU A 226 18.84 9.91 36.44
C LEU A 226 18.92 8.58 37.21
N GLU A 227 20.02 8.34 37.93
CA GLU A 227 20.20 7.16 38.79
C GLU A 227 19.25 7.11 39.98
N ASP A 228 18.78 8.27 40.48
CA ASP A 228 17.83 8.34 41.61
C ASP A 228 16.37 8.01 41.23
N ILE A 229 16.07 7.93 39.92
CA ILE A 229 14.71 7.74 39.39
C ILE A 229 14.53 6.33 38.78
N GLN A 230 15.62 5.57 38.58
CA GLN A 230 15.60 4.18 38.07
C GLN A 230 15.51 3.14 39.19
#